data_AF-A0A2Z5JIK8-F1
#
_entry.id   AF-A0A2Z5JIK8-F1
#
_cell.length_a   1.000
_cell.length_b   1.000
_cell.length_c   1.000
_cell.angle_alpha   90.00
_cell.angle_beta   90.00
_cell.angle_gamma   90.00
#
_symmetry.space_group_name_H-M   'P 1'
#
loop_
_entity.id
_entity.type
_entity.pdbx_description
1 polymer ?
#
loop_
_entity_poly.entity_id
_entity_poly.type
_entity_poly.pdbx_seq_one_letter_code
_entity_poly.pdbx_strand_id
1 'polypeptide(L)'
;MGAFSYTDLIEVDLSKLGAAADDWAATAAGLEKLRTEVYSGLLQLSDGADWAGLNAAVTKDFVRKTAKEVADLHLEAQSIVAVLQDAHGELTHVQKRARELSAEARKGDPTRQAGPDPGLLVTDGPNGTVKVTEAFCSVEGTSQRTKDLMQWYADTLTGLVSHAAEIDAAATRALKRSHGGDPHNAGHATYTSLDEDQLPRATKLASLGDDANTAQRAELRRLWSSLSPQARAELWSGHKDDLLAAGLLSPSVKQAAPDRGSGPHGSEEPGAEERRTREKMNLIAEAADWTGDNDAARHMAHYLGNSGTDMELPIDKMMSDVPGFRTHIEDGIREHQDAWREQALAEFRRNGGQPVSIPVETDNRDFSFTKDVDENWFYAVGSTRSNVTGVVTVVPDANGQPKVGLDYQANAWDRYNWDQNKGVTIDLPGGSDMSIPDGQMARLHTTGIAQEFDMAGSSSVKHYDLGGSAPNHGPLPQPDEPGREGDRTDPGREQQEAR
;
A
#
# COMPACT_ATOMS: atom_id res chain seq x y z
N MET A 1 -20.86 -23.48 0.65
CA MET A 1 -20.85 -22.28 -0.20
C MET A 1 -19.44 -22.12 -0.70
N GLY A 2 -19.23 -21.98 -2.01
CA GLY A 2 -17.91 -21.67 -2.55
C GLY A 2 -17.43 -20.32 -2.00
N ALA A 3 -16.13 -20.14 -1.87
CA ALA A 3 -15.56 -18.83 -1.56
C ALA A 3 -15.87 -17.85 -2.70
N PHE A 4 -16.17 -16.59 -2.37
CA PHE A 4 -16.31 -15.50 -3.33
C PHE A 4 -15.07 -15.43 -4.22
N SER A 5 -15.26 -15.40 -5.54
CA SER A 5 -14.20 -15.55 -6.56
C SER A 5 -13.91 -14.27 -7.34
N TYR A 6 -12.86 -14.28 -8.15
CA TYR A 6 -12.54 -13.18 -9.05
C TYR A 6 -13.58 -13.03 -10.16
N THR A 7 -14.07 -14.14 -10.71
CA THR A 7 -15.16 -14.11 -11.69
C THR A 7 -16.42 -13.48 -11.09
N ASP A 8 -16.77 -13.80 -9.84
CA ASP A 8 -17.91 -13.17 -9.15
C ASP A 8 -17.72 -11.65 -9.06
N LEU A 9 -16.53 -11.18 -8.66
CA LEU A 9 -16.21 -9.75 -8.58
C LEU A 9 -16.32 -9.04 -9.95
N ILE A 10 -15.84 -9.66 -11.01
CA ILE A 10 -15.79 -9.02 -12.34
C ILE A 10 -17.15 -9.05 -13.03
N GLU A 11 -17.98 -10.06 -12.79
CA GLU A 11 -19.25 -10.26 -13.47
C GLU A 11 -20.47 -9.70 -12.71
N VAL A 12 -20.34 -9.45 -11.40
CA VAL A 12 -21.47 -8.94 -10.60
C VAL A 12 -21.99 -7.60 -11.16
N ASP A 13 -23.31 -7.54 -11.32
CA ASP A 13 -24.03 -6.35 -11.75
C ASP A 13 -24.38 -5.48 -10.55
N LEU A 14 -23.48 -4.56 -10.22
CA LEU A 14 -23.64 -3.61 -9.10
C LEU A 14 -24.74 -2.56 -9.35
N SER A 15 -25.27 -2.44 -10.57
CA SER A 15 -26.38 -1.50 -10.84
C SER A 15 -27.63 -1.86 -10.05
N LYS A 16 -27.82 -3.15 -9.73
CA LYS A 16 -28.93 -3.62 -8.87
C LYS A 16 -28.78 -3.16 -7.43
N LEU A 17 -27.55 -3.11 -6.91
CA LEU A 17 -27.28 -2.57 -5.58
C LEU A 17 -27.51 -1.05 -5.56
N GLY A 18 -27.08 -0.35 -6.62
CA GLY A 18 -27.39 1.07 -6.81
C GLY A 18 -28.89 1.35 -6.83
N ALA A 19 -29.66 0.57 -7.61
CA ALA A 19 -31.12 0.69 -7.66
C ALA A 19 -31.79 0.43 -6.30
N ALA A 20 -31.30 -0.57 -5.54
CA ALA A 20 -31.78 -0.82 -4.19
C ALA A 20 -31.50 0.36 -3.24
N ALA A 21 -30.33 1.00 -3.38
CA ALA A 21 -30.00 2.20 -2.62
C ALA A 21 -30.93 3.37 -2.98
N ASP A 22 -31.27 3.54 -4.26
CA ASP A 22 -32.21 4.57 -4.73
C ASP A 22 -33.64 4.34 -4.21
N ASP A 23 -34.11 3.08 -4.22
CA ASP A 23 -35.43 2.71 -3.68
C ASP A 23 -35.53 2.98 -2.17
N TRP A 24 -34.48 2.67 -1.41
CA TRP A 24 -34.39 3.01 0.00
C TRP A 24 -34.30 4.52 0.22
N ALA A 25 -33.62 5.26 -0.66
CA ALA A 25 -33.56 6.71 -0.58
C ALA A 25 -34.94 7.34 -0.80
N ALA A 26 -35.72 6.81 -1.75
CA ALA A 26 -37.11 7.21 -1.95
C ALA A 26 -37.98 6.87 -0.71
N THR A 27 -37.75 5.72 -0.08
CA THR A 27 -38.43 5.31 1.16
C THR A 27 -38.11 6.27 2.31
N ALA A 28 -36.85 6.60 2.53
CA ALA A 28 -36.42 7.58 3.53
C ALA A 28 -37.05 8.96 3.29
N ALA A 29 -37.07 9.44 2.04
CA ALA A 29 -37.73 10.70 1.68
C ALA A 29 -39.26 10.67 1.95
N GLY A 30 -39.91 9.55 1.68
CA GLY A 30 -41.32 9.34 2.01
C GLY A 30 -41.59 9.37 3.52
N LEU A 31 -40.73 8.70 4.30
CA LEU A 31 -40.81 8.69 5.76
C LEU A 31 -40.54 10.07 6.37
N GLU A 32 -39.62 10.85 5.80
CA GLU A 32 -39.38 12.24 6.23
C GLU A 32 -40.62 13.13 6.04
N LYS A 33 -41.29 12.97 4.90
CA LYS A 33 -42.56 13.66 4.63
C LYS A 33 -43.64 13.22 5.62
N LEU A 34 -43.80 11.91 5.84
CA LEU A 34 -44.77 11.37 6.80
C LEU A 34 -44.47 11.85 8.23
N ARG A 35 -43.20 11.89 8.63
CA ARG A 35 -42.76 12.43 9.92
C ARG A 35 -43.19 13.87 10.09
N THR A 36 -43.04 14.70 9.05
CA THR A 36 -43.48 16.10 9.06
C THR A 36 -45.00 16.21 9.21
N GLU A 37 -45.76 15.41 8.47
CA GLU A 37 -47.23 15.38 8.52
C GLU A 37 -47.74 14.89 9.88
N VAL A 38 -47.16 13.83 10.45
CA VAL A 38 -47.53 13.29 11.77
C VAL A 38 -47.17 14.28 12.88
N TYR A 39 -45.99 14.90 12.81
CA TYR A 39 -45.58 15.89 13.80
C TYR A 39 -46.51 17.11 13.82
N SER A 40 -46.74 17.73 12.66
CA SER A 40 -47.55 18.95 12.56
C SER A 40 -49.06 18.68 12.66
N GLY A 41 -49.54 17.61 12.01
CA GLY A 41 -50.96 17.31 11.87
C GLY A 41 -51.56 16.47 13.01
N LEU A 42 -50.75 15.67 13.72
CA LEU A 42 -51.23 14.87 14.85
C LEU A 42 -50.64 15.36 16.16
N LEU A 43 -49.31 15.35 16.31
CA LEU A 43 -48.67 15.59 17.60
C LEU A 43 -48.92 17.01 18.11
N GLN A 44 -48.59 18.04 17.32
CA GLN A 44 -48.77 19.43 17.73
C GLN A 44 -50.24 19.78 18.01
N LEU A 45 -51.17 19.28 17.19
CA LEU A 45 -52.60 19.52 17.40
C LEU A 45 -53.13 18.79 18.64
N SER A 46 -52.70 17.53 18.85
CA SER A 46 -53.11 16.73 20.01
C SER A 46 -52.59 17.33 21.31
N ASP A 47 -51.32 17.75 21.34
CA ASP A 47 -50.72 18.41 22.50
C ASP A 47 -51.35 19.78 22.77
N GLY A 48 -51.57 20.58 21.72
CA GLY A 48 -52.16 21.92 21.81
C GLY A 48 -53.67 21.96 22.08
N ALA A 49 -54.38 20.85 21.92
CA ALA A 49 -55.81 20.80 22.19
C ALA A 49 -56.11 20.91 23.69
N ASP A 50 -57.06 21.79 24.04
CA ASP A 50 -57.67 21.90 25.38
C ASP A 50 -58.67 20.75 25.61
N TRP A 51 -58.16 19.53 25.48
CA TRP A 51 -58.89 18.28 25.61
C TRP A 51 -58.32 17.49 26.78
N ALA A 52 -59.18 17.19 27.76
CA ALA A 52 -58.81 16.57 29.03
C ALA A 52 -59.70 15.37 29.40
N GLY A 53 -59.21 14.56 30.35
CA GLY A 53 -59.86 13.33 30.81
C GLY A 53 -59.11 12.06 30.36
N LEU A 54 -59.57 10.90 30.84
CA LEU A 54 -58.86 9.63 30.65
C LEU A 54 -58.63 9.28 29.17
N ASN A 55 -59.64 9.50 28.32
CA ASN A 55 -59.53 9.26 26.88
C ASN A 55 -58.48 10.19 26.22
N ALA A 56 -58.42 11.45 26.67
CA ALA A 56 -57.43 12.40 26.18
C ALA A 56 -56.01 11.95 26.53
N ALA A 57 -55.77 11.49 27.76
CA ALA A 57 -54.46 11.00 28.19
C ALA A 57 -53.98 9.82 27.32
N VAL A 58 -54.82 8.79 27.16
CA VAL A 58 -54.49 7.59 26.36
C VAL A 58 -54.22 7.96 24.90
N THR A 59 -55.06 8.83 24.31
CA THR A 59 -54.93 9.20 22.91
C THR A 59 -53.70 10.08 22.67
N LYS A 60 -53.42 11.06 23.54
CA LYS A 60 -52.22 11.91 23.43
C LYS A 60 -50.95 11.07 23.51
N ASP A 61 -50.88 10.11 24.44
CA ASP A 61 -49.73 9.21 24.56
C ASP A 61 -49.58 8.27 23.35
N PHE A 62 -50.70 7.77 22.82
CA PHE A 62 -50.68 6.99 21.58
C PHE A 62 -50.16 7.82 20.39
N VAL A 63 -50.60 9.07 20.24
CA VAL A 63 -50.12 9.98 19.19
C VAL A 63 -48.62 10.25 19.32
N ARG A 64 -48.13 10.49 20.54
CA ARG A 64 -46.69 10.68 20.80
C ARG A 64 -45.88 9.45 20.40
N LYS A 65 -46.35 8.25 20.75
CA LYS A 65 -45.70 6.99 20.35
C LYS A 65 -45.67 6.85 18.83
N THR A 66 -46.81 7.03 18.16
CA THR A 66 -46.87 6.97 16.69
C THR A 66 -45.91 7.97 16.03
N ALA A 67 -45.82 9.20 16.54
CA ALA A 67 -44.87 10.19 16.03
C ALA A 67 -43.42 9.74 16.22
N LYS A 68 -43.11 9.10 17.35
CA LYS A 68 -41.78 8.52 17.61
C LYS A 68 -41.49 7.35 16.67
N GLU A 69 -42.40 6.40 16.49
CA GLU A 69 -42.20 5.24 15.60
C GLU A 69 -41.90 5.68 14.16
N VAL A 70 -42.62 6.69 13.66
CA VAL A 70 -42.37 7.24 12.32
C VAL A 70 -40.99 7.91 12.23
N ALA A 71 -40.55 8.59 13.29
CA ALA A 71 -39.22 9.19 13.34
C ALA A 71 -38.11 8.13 13.40
N ASP A 72 -38.31 7.06 14.17
CA ASP A 72 -37.34 5.97 14.29
C ASP A 72 -37.23 5.19 12.95
N LEU A 73 -38.36 4.91 12.28
CA LEU A 73 -38.37 4.32 10.93
C LEU A 73 -37.63 5.17 9.90
N HIS A 74 -37.78 6.50 9.97
CA HIS A 74 -37.02 7.40 9.10
C HIS A 74 -35.51 7.29 9.34
N LEU A 75 -35.06 7.24 10.60
CA LEU A 75 -33.65 7.08 10.95
C LEU A 75 -33.08 5.72 10.49
N GLU A 76 -33.84 4.64 10.67
CA GLU A 76 -33.48 3.32 10.15
C GLU A 76 -33.32 3.35 8.62
N ALA A 77 -34.30 3.94 7.91
CA ALA A 77 -34.23 4.05 6.46
C ALA A 77 -33.02 4.89 6.00
N GLN A 78 -32.71 6.00 6.66
CA GLN A 78 -31.50 6.79 6.37
C GLN A 78 -30.22 5.98 6.59
N SER A 79 -30.17 5.20 7.67
CA SER A 79 -29.04 4.33 7.95
C SER A 79 -28.86 3.26 6.87
N ILE A 80 -29.94 2.65 6.40
CA ILE A 80 -29.90 1.66 5.32
C ILE A 80 -29.42 2.28 4.02
N VAL A 81 -29.91 3.48 3.67
CA VAL A 81 -29.45 4.23 2.49
C VAL A 81 -27.95 4.48 2.53
N ALA A 82 -27.44 5.00 3.64
CA ALA A 82 -26.02 5.29 3.81
C ALA A 82 -25.15 4.05 3.60
N VAL A 83 -25.50 2.94 4.24
CA VAL A 83 -24.78 1.66 4.12
C VAL A 83 -24.80 1.14 2.68
N LEU A 84 -25.95 1.17 2.00
CA LEU A 84 -26.08 0.67 0.63
C LEU A 84 -25.33 1.54 -0.38
N GLN A 85 -25.39 2.87 -0.23
CA GLN A 85 -24.71 3.81 -1.12
C GLN A 85 -23.19 3.69 -0.98
N ASP A 86 -22.69 3.57 0.24
CA ASP A 86 -21.26 3.45 0.49
C ASP A 86 -20.72 2.10 -0.01
N ALA A 87 -21.40 1.00 0.33
CA ALA A 87 -21.06 -0.34 -0.20
C ALA A 87 -21.07 -0.37 -1.73
N HIS A 88 -22.05 0.27 -2.38
CA HIS A 88 -22.10 0.38 -3.84
C HIS A 88 -20.91 1.17 -4.40
N GLY A 89 -20.56 2.29 -3.78
CA GLY A 89 -19.42 3.12 -4.17
C GLY A 89 -18.10 2.37 -4.09
N GLU A 90 -17.82 1.74 -2.95
CA GLU A 90 -16.60 0.97 -2.71
C GLU A 90 -16.49 -0.26 -3.63
N LEU A 91 -17.55 -1.07 -3.75
CA LEU A 91 -17.55 -2.26 -4.63
C LEU A 91 -17.36 -1.87 -6.09
N THR A 92 -17.96 -0.75 -6.53
CA THR A 92 -17.77 -0.24 -7.89
C THR A 92 -16.32 0.16 -8.14
N HIS A 93 -15.68 0.80 -7.17
CA HIS A 93 -14.27 1.17 -7.25
C HIS A 93 -13.37 -0.08 -7.33
N VAL A 94 -13.59 -1.06 -6.45
CA VAL A 94 -12.84 -2.33 -6.42
C VAL A 94 -13.00 -3.12 -7.73
N GLN A 95 -14.24 -3.26 -8.23
CA GLN A 95 -14.51 -3.93 -9.51
C GLN A 95 -13.82 -3.22 -10.68
N LYS A 96 -13.90 -1.89 -10.73
CA LYS A 96 -13.24 -1.10 -11.78
C LYS A 96 -11.73 -1.33 -11.77
N ARG A 97 -11.09 -1.24 -10.59
CA ARG A 97 -9.64 -1.46 -10.44
C ARG A 97 -9.23 -2.87 -10.87
N ALA A 98 -10.00 -3.89 -10.50
CA ALA A 98 -9.74 -5.27 -10.89
C ALA A 98 -9.81 -5.46 -12.42
N ARG A 99 -10.80 -4.84 -13.09
CA ARG A 99 -10.93 -4.86 -14.56
C ARG A 99 -9.76 -4.14 -15.25
N GLU A 100 -9.35 -2.99 -14.74
CA GLU A 100 -8.21 -2.22 -15.28
C GLU A 100 -6.90 -3.01 -15.18
N LEU A 101 -6.61 -3.59 -14.02
CA LEU A 101 -5.42 -4.44 -13.83
C LEU A 101 -5.45 -5.67 -14.72
N SER A 102 -6.62 -6.28 -14.91
CA SER A 102 -6.76 -7.45 -15.78
C SER A 102 -6.57 -7.10 -17.26
N ALA A 103 -7.05 -5.92 -17.68
CA ALA A 103 -6.80 -5.39 -19.02
C ALA A 103 -5.32 -5.05 -19.24
N GLU A 104 -4.67 -4.49 -18.22
CA GLU A 104 -3.23 -4.20 -18.24
C GLU A 104 -2.40 -5.49 -18.33
N ALA A 105 -2.67 -6.47 -17.47
CA ALA A 105 -2.01 -7.78 -17.48
C ALA A 105 -2.16 -8.47 -18.84
N ARG A 106 -3.36 -8.43 -19.44
CA ARG A 106 -3.63 -8.99 -20.77
C ARG A 106 -2.85 -8.28 -21.88
N LYS A 107 -2.68 -6.96 -21.76
CA LYS A 107 -1.96 -6.15 -22.75
C LYS A 107 -0.45 -6.43 -22.73
N GLY A 108 0.13 -6.64 -21.55
CA GLY A 108 1.58 -6.71 -21.38
C GLY A 108 2.27 -5.41 -21.84
N ASP A 109 3.56 -5.50 -22.17
CA ASP A 109 4.33 -4.41 -22.79
C ASP A 109 5.16 -4.98 -23.96
N PRO A 110 4.59 -5.04 -25.17
CA PRO A 110 5.28 -5.57 -26.34
C PRO A 110 6.39 -4.64 -26.86
N THR A 111 6.48 -3.40 -26.35
CA THR A 111 7.42 -2.38 -26.81
C THR A 111 8.61 -2.16 -25.88
N ARG A 112 8.69 -2.92 -24.79
CA ARG A 112 9.76 -2.80 -23.79
C ARG A 112 11.12 -3.14 -24.38
N GLN A 113 12.07 -2.22 -24.26
CA GLN A 113 13.38 -2.31 -24.92
C GLN A 113 14.26 -3.45 -24.37
N ALA A 114 14.22 -3.72 -23.06
CA ALA A 114 14.95 -4.81 -22.42
C ALA A 114 14.20 -6.18 -22.48
N GLY A 115 13.31 -6.34 -23.48
CA GLY A 115 12.56 -7.55 -23.80
C GLY A 115 11.06 -7.41 -23.56
N PRO A 116 10.17 -7.82 -24.47
CA PRO A 116 8.73 -7.60 -24.33
C PRO A 116 8.15 -8.32 -23.11
N ASP A 117 7.26 -7.66 -22.38
CA ASP A 117 6.45 -8.31 -21.34
C ASP A 117 5.24 -8.99 -22.02
N PRO A 118 5.08 -10.32 -21.88
CA PRO A 118 4.01 -11.04 -22.57
C PRO A 118 2.63 -10.67 -21.99
N GLY A 119 1.59 -10.87 -22.80
CA GLY A 119 0.22 -10.82 -22.29
C GLY A 119 -0.04 -11.96 -21.29
N LEU A 120 -0.69 -11.63 -20.19
CA LEU A 120 -1.03 -12.54 -19.11
C LEU A 120 -2.53 -12.86 -19.10
N LEU A 121 -2.88 -14.07 -18.68
CA LEU A 121 -4.23 -14.56 -18.47
C LEU A 121 -4.53 -14.60 -16.97
N VAL A 122 -5.63 -13.96 -16.59
CA VAL A 122 -6.15 -13.91 -15.22
C VAL A 122 -7.32 -14.88 -15.10
N THR A 123 -7.30 -15.74 -14.09
CA THR A 123 -8.32 -16.77 -13.82
C THR A 123 -8.55 -16.96 -12.33
N ASP A 124 -9.68 -17.59 -11.96
CA ASP A 124 -9.92 -17.97 -10.57
C ASP A 124 -8.89 -18.97 -10.05
N GLY A 125 -8.40 -18.71 -8.84
CA GLY A 125 -7.65 -19.65 -8.02
C GLY A 125 -8.53 -20.29 -6.93
N PRO A 126 -7.99 -21.24 -6.16
CA PRO A 126 -8.70 -21.83 -5.03
C PRO A 126 -8.98 -20.81 -3.93
N ASN A 127 -10.09 -20.98 -3.19
CA ASN A 127 -10.41 -20.22 -1.98
C ASN A 127 -10.41 -18.68 -2.16
N GLY A 128 -10.89 -18.18 -3.30
CA GLY A 128 -10.95 -16.73 -3.56
C GLY A 128 -9.61 -16.09 -3.94
N THR A 129 -8.57 -16.90 -4.15
CA THR A 129 -7.31 -16.43 -4.74
C THR A 129 -7.44 -16.24 -6.25
N VAL A 130 -6.50 -15.52 -6.84
CA VAL A 130 -6.41 -15.29 -8.29
C VAL A 130 -5.17 -15.96 -8.83
N LYS A 131 -5.31 -16.65 -9.96
CA LYS A 131 -4.21 -17.26 -10.70
C LYS A 131 -3.93 -16.45 -11.95
N VAL A 132 -2.68 -16.04 -12.11
CA VAL A 132 -2.20 -15.37 -13.31
C VAL A 132 -1.16 -16.26 -13.99
N THR A 133 -1.27 -16.44 -15.30
CA THR A 133 -0.32 -17.23 -16.11
C THR A 133 -0.03 -16.52 -17.43
N GLU A 134 1.05 -16.88 -18.10
CA GLU A 134 1.27 -16.41 -19.49
C GLU A 134 0.11 -16.86 -20.40
N ALA A 135 -0.35 -15.96 -21.28
CA ALA A 135 -1.38 -16.29 -22.27
C ALA A 135 -0.84 -17.23 -23.37
N PHE A 136 0.46 -17.15 -23.64
CA PHE A 136 1.17 -17.98 -24.61
C PHE A 136 2.54 -18.37 -24.06
N CYS A 137 2.95 -19.62 -24.25
CA CYS A 137 4.28 -20.06 -23.83
C CYS A 137 5.36 -19.52 -24.80
N SER A 138 6.41 -18.93 -24.25
CA SER A 138 7.61 -18.56 -25.02
C SER A 138 8.52 -19.78 -25.24
N VAL A 139 9.21 -19.82 -26.39
CA VAL A 139 10.26 -20.82 -26.69
C VAL A 139 11.47 -20.69 -25.75
N GLU A 140 11.70 -19.50 -25.20
CA GLU A 140 12.78 -19.21 -24.24
C GLU A 140 12.40 -19.56 -22.80
N GLY A 141 11.16 -20.01 -22.56
CA GLY A 141 10.60 -20.22 -21.23
C GLY A 141 10.20 -18.92 -20.51
N THR A 142 9.57 -19.07 -19.35
CA THR A 142 9.09 -17.96 -18.52
C THR A 142 10.27 -17.26 -17.83
N SER A 143 10.50 -16.00 -18.18
CA SER A 143 11.54 -15.17 -17.55
C SER A 143 11.24 -14.92 -16.08
N GLN A 144 12.27 -14.58 -15.27
CA GLN A 144 12.04 -14.27 -13.87
C GLN A 144 11.15 -13.02 -13.71
N ARG A 145 11.38 -11.98 -14.50
CA ARG A 145 10.50 -10.79 -14.56
C ARG A 145 9.04 -11.15 -14.83
N THR A 146 8.76 -12.07 -15.75
CA THR A 146 7.39 -12.51 -16.05
C THR A 146 6.76 -13.21 -14.84
N LYS A 147 7.53 -14.00 -14.09
CA LYS A 147 7.06 -14.63 -12.84
C LYS A 147 6.74 -13.58 -11.78
N ASP A 148 7.59 -12.57 -11.62
CA ASP A 148 7.37 -11.49 -10.65
C ASP A 148 6.08 -10.72 -10.98
N LEU A 149 5.86 -10.40 -12.26
CA LEU A 149 4.62 -9.76 -12.72
C LEU A 149 3.40 -10.64 -12.50
N MET A 150 3.48 -11.94 -12.83
CA MET A 150 2.41 -12.90 -12.56
C MET A 150 2.05 -12.94 -11.07
N GLN A 151 3.06 -12.99 -10.20
CA GLN A 151 2.88 -12.99 -8.75
C GLN A 151 2.24 -11.69 -8.25
N TRP A 152 2.77 -10.54 -8.68
CA TRP A 152 2.24 -9.23 -8.27
C TRP A 152 0.76 -9.04 -8.69
N TYR A 153 0.41 -9.40 -9.93
CA TYR A 153 -0.98 -9.34 -10.40
C TYR A 153 -1.86 -10.32 -9.62
N ALA A 154 -1.40 -11.54 -9.37
CA ALA A 154 -2.13 -12.54 -8.59
C ALA A 154 -2.42 -12.04 -7.17
N ASP A 155 -1.42 -11.50 -6.48
CA ASP A 155 -1.54 -11.02 -5.10
C ASP A 155 -2.44 -9.79 -5.01
N THR A 156 -2.26 -8.84 -5.94
CA THR A 156 -3.04 -7.60 -5.96
C THR A 156 -4.51 -7.87 -6.28
N LEU A 157 -4.79 -8.73 -7.28
CA LEU A 157 -6.17 -9.11 -7.61
C LEU A 157 -6.81 -9.97 -6.50
N THR A 158 -6.05 -10.86 -5.85
CA THR A 158 -6.52 -11.59 -4.66
C THR A 158 -6.87 -10.63 -3.51
N GLY A 159 -6.06 -9.58 -3.32
CA GLY A 159 -6.35 -8.50 -2.39
C GLY A 159 -7.66 -7.79 -2.70
N LEU A 160 -7.95 -7.49 -3.96
CA LEU A 160 -9.21 -6.86 -4.38
C LEU A 160 -10.43 -7.78 -4.19
N VAL A 161 -10.29 -9.08 -4.45
CA VAL A 161 -11.35 -10.07 -4.15
C VAL A 161 -11.63 -10.11 -2.65
N SER A 162 -10.58 -10.15 -1.82
CA SER A 162 -10.70 -10.10 -0.36
C SER A 162 -11.34 -8.80 0.12
N HIS A 163 -10.98 -7.67 -0.50
CA HIS A 163 -11.56 -6.37 -0.18
C HIS A 163 -13.06 -6.34 -0.44
N ALA A 164 -13.50 -6.81 -1.61
CA ALA A 164 -14.92 -6.89 -1.93
C ALA A 164 -15.71 -7.80 -0.97
N ALA A 165 -15.12 -8.92 -0.55
CA ALA A 165 -15.73 -9.80 0.46
C ALA A 165 -15.81 -9.13 1.84
N GLU A 166 -14.82 -8.32 2.22
CA GLU A 166 -14.82 -7.54 3.46
C GLU A 166 -15.90 -6.46 3.45
N ILE A 167 -16.10 -5.77 2.31
CA ILE A 167 -17.16 -4.77 2.10
C ILE A 167 -18.54 -5.43 2.21
N ASP A 168 -18.78 -6.55 1.53
CA ASP A 168 -20.05 -7.30 1.62
C ASP A 168 -20.35 -7.74 3.07
N ALA A 169 -19.33 -8.22 3.78
CA ALA A 169 -19.48 -8.63 5.17
C ALA A 169 -19.76 -7.42 6.09
N ALA A 170 -19.13 -6.27 5.84
CA ALA A 170 -19.39 -5.02 6.58
C ALA A 170 -20.81 -4.51 6.33
N ALA A 171 -21.24 -4.44 5.06
CA ALA A 171 -22.60 -4.05 4.69
C ALA A 171 -23.65 -4.98 5.33
N THR A 172 -23.42 -6.30 5.30
CA THR A 172 -24.31 -7.27 5.95
C THR A 172 -24.43 -7.04 7.46
N ARG A 173 -23.31 -6.74 8.15
CA ARG A 173 -23.34 -6.44 9.59
C ARG A 173 -24.04 -5.12 9.86
N ALA A 174 -23.71 -4.08 9.10
CA ALA A 174 -24.30 -2.76 9.24
C ALA A 174 -25.82 -2.81 9.04
N LEU A 175 -26.31 -3.41 7.94
CA LEU A 175 -27.75 -3.56 7.67
C LEU A 175 -28.49 -4.32 8.79
N LYS A 176 -27.90 -5.40 9.31
CA LYS A 176 -28.49 -6.14 10.44
C LYS A 176 -28.58 -5.28 11.70
N ARG A 177 -27.59 -4.42 11.96
CA ARG A 177 -27.61 -3.51 13.11
C ARG A 177 -28.58 -2.35 12.89
N SER A 178 -28.63 -1.78 11.68
CA SER A 178 -29.60 -0.75 11.29
C SER A 178 -31.03 -1.22 11.50
N HIS A 179 -31.36 -2.45 11.11
CA HIS A 179 -32.70 -3.04 11.32
C HIS A 179 -32.98 -3.43 12.77
N GLY A 180 -31.96 -3.65 13.62
CA GLY A 180 -32.13 -4.02 15.03
C GLY A 180 -32.65 -5.46 15.29
N GLY A 181 -33.23 -6.12 14.28
CA GLY A 181 -33.62 -7.54 14.35
C GLY A 181 -35.01 -7.81 14.97
N ASP A 182 -35.77 -6.77 15.26
CA ASP A 182 -37.15 -6.87 15.75
C ASP A 182 -38.14 -6.73 14.57
N PRO A 183 -39.01 -7.72 14.30
CA PRO A 183 -39.99 -7.63 13.21
C PRO A 183 -41.09 -6.58 13.43
N HIS A 184 -41.17 -5.99 14.62
CA HIS A 184 -42.25 -5.09 15.04
C HIS A 184 -41.76 -3.75 15.59
N ASN A 185 -40.45 -3.51 15.62
CA ASN A 185 -39.89 -2.26 16.11
C ASN A 185 -38.75 -1.81 15.19
N ALA A 186 -38.66 -0.50 14.97
CA ALA A 186 -37.59 0.08 14.17
C ALA A 186 -36.24 -0.12 14.87
N GLY A 187 -35.19 -0.31 14.09
CA GLY A 187 -33.84 -0.32 14.62
C GLY A 187 -33.38 1.08 15.04
N HIS A 188 -32.33 1.11 15.86
CA HIS A 188 -31.83 2.36 16.46
C HIS A 188 -30.34 2.63 16.17
N ALA A 189 -29.67 1.72 15.45
CA ALA A 189 -28.31 1.98 15.02
C ALA A 189 -28.34 2.99 13.86
N THR A 190 -27.52 4.02 13.96
CA THR A 190 -27.39 5.05 12.93
C THR A 190 -26.04 4.90 12.26
N TYR A 191 -26.05 4.51 10.98
CA TYR A 191 -24.88 4.51 10.11
C TYR A 191 -24.93 5.67 9.15
N THR A 192 -23.78 6.28 8.92
CA THR A 192 -23.59 7.32 7.89
C THR A 192 -22.67 6.87 6.76
N SER A 193 -21.94 5.77 6.96
CA SER A 193 -21.17 5.03 5.95
C SER A 193 -20.94 3.60 6.45
N LEU A 194 -19.99 2.86 5.88
CA LEU A 194 -19.46 1.62 6.46
C LEU A 194 -18.42 1.87 7.55
N ASP A 195 -17.97 3.12 7.75
CA ASP A 195 -16.92 3.47 8.70
C ASP A 195 -17.30 3.04 10.13
N GLU A 196 -18.56 3.17 10.55
CA GLU A 196 -18.97 2.77 11.90
C GLU A 196 -18.87 1.25 12.17
N ASP A 197 -18.73 0.41 11.13
CA ASP A 197 -18.37 -1.02 11.27
C ASP A 197 -16.88 -1.27 11.04
N GLN A 198 -16.27 -0.57 10.08
CA GLN A 198 -14.89 -0.83 9.64
C GLN A 198 -13.85 -0.20 10.57
N LEU A 199 -14.05 1.03 11.04
CA LEU A 199 -13.08 1.77 11.84
C LEU A 199 -12.70 1.02 13.13
N PRO A 200 -13.65 0.50 13.94
CA PRO A 200 -13.28 -0.26 15.14
C PRO A 200 -12.42 -1.50 14.85
N ARG A 201 -12.64 -2.15 13.69
CA ARG A 201 -11.81 -3.30 13.26
C ARG A 201 -10.42 -2.83 12.86
N ALA A 202 -10.32 -1.73 12.11
CA ALA A 202 -9.05 -1.12 11.72
C ALA A 202 -8.24 -0.68 12.94
N THR A 203 -8.87 -0.03 13.92
CA THR A 203 -8.26 0.34 15.21
C THR A 203 -7.68 -0.86 15.95
N LYS A 204 -8.44 -1.96 16.02
CA LYS A 204 -7.96 -3.18 16.67
C LYS A 204 -6.74 -3.77 15.95
N LEU A 205 -6.74 -3.78 14.61
CA LEU A 205 -5.61 -4.29 13.83
C LEU A 205 -4.39 -3.35 13.93
N ALA A 206 -4.63 -2.04 13.91
CA ALA A 206 -3.59 -1.03 14.09
C ALA A 206 -2.89 -1.24 15.43
N SER A 207 -3.62 -1.43 16.53
CA SER A 207 -3.05 -1.61 17.88
C SER A 207 -2.15 -2.83 18.07
N LEU A 208 -2.04 -3.71 17.08
CA LEU A 208 -1.07 -4.80 17.08
C LEU A 208 0.34 -4.32 16.70
N GLY A 209 0.48 -3.19 15.99
CA GLY A 209 1.76 -2.66 15.55
C GLY A 209 2.63 -3.73 14.87
N ASP A 210 3.83 -3.93 15.39
CA ASP A 210 4.78 -4.93 14.90
C ASP A 210 4.32 -6.38 15.09
N ASP A 211 3.44 -6.65 16.05
CA ASP A 211 2.92 -7.99 16.34
C ASP A 211 1.87 -8.46 15.29
N ALA A 212 1.42 -7.58 14.40
CA ALA A 212 0.49 -7.93 13.34
C ALA A 212 1.14 -8.94 12.35
N ASN A 213 0.47 -10.07 12.10
CA ASN A 213 0.92 -11.02 11.10
C ASN A 213 0.58 -10.55 9.66
N THR A 214 1.09 -11.25 8.65
CA THR A 214 0.89 -10.90 7.22
C THR A 214 -0.59 -10.73 6.83
N ALA A 215 -1.48 -11.61 7.30
CA ALA A 215 -2.90 -11.54 6.97
C ALA A 215 -3.57 -10.33 7.65
N GLN A 216 -3.20 -10.05 8.90
CA GLN A 216 -3.70 -8.89 9.65
C GLN A 216 -3.22 -7.57 9.05
N ARG A 217 -1.94 -7.47 8.63
CA ARG A 217 -1.41 -6.30 7.93
C ARG A 217 -2.12 -6.07 6.59
N ALA A 218 -2.40 -7.15 5.86
CA ALA A 218 -3.15 -7.06 4.60
C ALA A 218 -4.61 -6.61 4.80
N GLU A 219 -5.30 -7.11 5.83
CA GLU A 219 -6.65 -6.64 6.21
C GLU A 219 -6.62 -5.17 6.64
N LEU A 220 -5.65 -4.76 7.44
CA LEU A 220 -5.49 -3.36 7.87
C LEU A 220 -5.33 -2.42 6.67
N ARG A 221 -4.49 -2.77 5.68
CA ARG A 221 -4.31 -1.95 4.48
C ARG A 221 -5.59 -1.84 3.63
N ARG A 222 -6.38 -2.91 3.54
CA ARG A 222 -7.68 -2.87 2.84
C ARG A 222 -8.68 -2.00 3.58
N LEU A 223 -8.82 -2.17 4.90
CA LEU A 223 -9.66 -1.30 5.72
C LEU A 223 -9.20 0.16 5.62
N TRP A 224 -7.91 0.44 5.67
CA TRP A 224 -7.38 1.79 5.44
C TRP A 224 -7.76 2.36 4.07
N SER A 225 -7.80 1.54 3.03
CA SER A 225 -8.27 1.96 1.70
C SER A 225 -9.78 2.19 1.64
N SER A 226 -10.57 1.47 2.45
CA SER A 226 -12.03 1.56 2.53
C SER A 226 -12.45 2.82 3.29
N LEU A 227 -11.84 3.06 4.46
CA LEU A 227 -12.21 4.13 5.36
C LEU A 227 -12.25 5.50 4.69
N SER A 228 -13.28 6.28 5.03
CA SER A 228 -13.38 7.66 4.57
C SER A 228 -12.16 8.48 5.00
N PRO A 229 -11.84 9.59 4.30
CA PRO A 229 -10.75 10.48 4.71
C PRO A 229 -10.84 10.95 6.16
N GLN A 230 -12.05 11.14 6.68
CA GLN A 230 -12.28 11.52 8.08
C GLN A 230 -11.99 10.36 9.04
N ALA A 231 -12.52 9.16 8.76
CA ALA A 231 -12.27 7.98 9.60
C ALA A 231 -10.78 7.58 9.60
N ARG A 232 -10.09 7.74 8.47
CA ARG A 232 -8.62 7.62 8.42
C ARG A 232 -7.91 8.65 9.28
N ALA A 233 -8.40 9.89 9.34
CA ALA A 233 -7.80 10.91 10.20
C ALA A 233 -7.96 10.59 11.68
N GLU A 234 -9.11 10.05 12.07
CA GLU A 234 -9.34 9.55 13.43
C GLU A 234 -8.37 8.41 13.76
N LEU A 235 -8.27 7.40 12.87
CA LEU A 235 -7.36 6.28 13.05
C LEU A 235 -5.89 6.72 13.10
N TRP A 236 -5.48 7.58 12.17
CA TRP A 236 -4.12 8.12 12.10
C TRP A 236 -3.77 8.92 13.36
N SER A 237 -4.66 9.82 13.80
CA SER A 237 -4.40 10.64 14.99
C SER A 237 -4.28 9.81 16.27
N GLY A 238 -4.98 8.68 16.36
CA GLY A 238 -4.96 7.81 17.54
C GLY A 238 -3.84 6.76 17.52
N HIS A 239 -3.41 6.32 16.33
CA HIS A 239 -2.58 5.11 16.15
C HIS A 239 -1.44 5.27 15.15
N LYS A 240 -0.99 6.49 14.84
CA LYS A 240 0.07 6.74 13.84
C LYS A 240 1.25 5.78 13.99
N ASP A 241 1.86 5.73 15.16
CA ASP A 241 3.08 4.92 15.37
C ASP A 241 2.80 3.42 15.20
N ASP A 242 1.65 2.93 15.71
CA ASP A 242 1.26 1.53 15.52
C ASP A 242 0.97 1.20 14.05
N LEU A 243 0.35 2.12 13.29
CA LEU A 243 0.10 1.95 11.86
C LEU A 243 1.41 1.88 11.07
N LEU A 244 2.39 2.72 11.43
CA LEU A 244 3.71 2.72 10.82
C LEU A 244 4.45 1.41 11.13
N ALA A 245 4.45 0.97 12.38
CA ALA A 245 4.99 -0.33 12.82
C ALA A 245 4.30 -1.52 12.09
N ALA A 246 2.98 -1.45 11.90
CA ALA A 246 2.22 -2.40 11.11
C ALA A 246 2.55 -2.37 9.60
N GLY A 247 3.42 -1.46 9.14
CA GLY A 247 3.85 -1.36 7.75
C GLY A 247 2.74 -0.83 6.85
N LEU A 248 1.93 0.12 7.34
CA LEU A 248 0.86 0.74 6.55
C LEU A 248 1.38 1.39 5.27
N LEU A 249 2.59 1.97 5.33
CA LEU A 249 3.22 2.67 4.20
C LEU A 249 4.04 1.75 3.27
N SER A 250 3.98 0.42 3.43
CA SER A 250 4.67 -0.46 2.49
C SER A 250 4.17 -0.23 1.05
N PRO A 251 5.07 -0.18 0.05
CA PRO A 251 4.72 0.14 -1.32
C PRO A 251 3.78 -0.89 -1.94
N SER A 252 2.90 -0.43 -2.83
CA SER A 252 1.98 -1.27 -3.61
C SER A 252 2.36 -1.36 -5.10
N VAL A 253 3.31 -0.54 -5.54
CA VAL A 253 3.86 -0.54 -6.89
C VAL A 253 4.49 -1.89 -7.29
N LYS A 254 4.57 -2.13 -8.61
CA LYS A 254 5.15 -3.35 -9.17
C LYS A 254 6.63 -3.49 -8.83
N GLN A 255 7.00 -4.63 -8.26
CA GLN A 255 8.38 -5.03 -8.03
C GLN A 255 8.76 -6.09 -9.07
N ALA A 256 9.43 -5.65 -10.13
CA ALA A 256 9.89 -6.52 -11.21
C ALA A 256 11.14 -5.92 -11.84
N ALA A 257 12.21 -6.73 -11.91
CA ALA A 257 13.52 -6.32 -12.41
C ALA A 257 13.42 -5.86 -13.87
N PRO A 258 14.18 -4.84 -14.30
CA PRO A 258 14.11 -4.33 -15.67
C PRO A 258 14.59 -5.36 -16.69
N ASP A 259 15.39 -6.35 -16.33
CA ASP A 259 15.85 -7.41 -17.24
C ASP A 259 15.17 -8.76 -16.93
N ARG A 260 15.61 -9.82 -17.62
CA ARG A 260 14.99 -11.16 -17.54
C ARG A 260 15.58 -12.06 -16.45
N GLY A 261 16.68 -11.65 -15.83
CA GLY A 261 17.56 -12.44 -14.96
C GLY A 261 18.51 -13.36 -15.76
N SER A 262 19.40 -14.03 -15.04
CA SER A 262 20.40 -14.94 -15.64
C SER A 262 19.83 -16.31 -16.08
N GLY A 263 18.57 -16.61 -15.75
CA GLY A 263 17.92 -17.90 -15.99
C GLY A 263 17.67 -18.68 -14.70
N PRO A 264 17.21 -19.94 -14.76
CA PRO A 264 16.94 -20.73 -13.56
C PRO A 264 18.21 -21.11 -12.80
N HIS A 265 18.17 -20.95 -11.48
CA HIS A 265 19.25 -21.36 -10.56
C HIS A 265 19.55 -22.85 -10.66
N GLY A 266 20.83 -23.22 -10.71
CA GLY A 266 21.27 -24.62 -10.71
C GLY A 266 20.77 -25.46 -11.89
N SER A 267 20.43 -24.84 -13.01
CA SER A 267 20.00 -25.50 -14.25
C SER A 267 21.14 -26.13 -15.05
N GLU A 268 22.40 -25.75 -14.79
CA GLU A 268 23.62 -26.26 -15.40
C GLU A 268 24.54 -26.94 -14.39
N GLU A 269 25.47 -27.77 -14.86
CA GLU A 269 26.50 -28.36 -13.99
C GLU A 269 27.70 -27.41 -13.80
N PRO A 270 28.22 -27.26 -12.57
CA PRO A 270 29.34 -26.37 -12.28
C PRO A 270 30.67 -26.91 -12.83
N GLY A 271 31.40 -26.05 -13.54
CA GLY A 271 32.75 -26.30 -14.03
C GLY A 271 33.85 -25.85 -13.07
N ALA A 272 35.11 -26.13 -13.45
CA ALA A 272 36.29 -25.66 -12.71
C ALA A 272 36.51 -24.14 -12.86
N GLU A 273 36.00 -23.53 -13.92
CA GLU A 273 36.10 -22.10 -14.16
C GLU A 273 35.22 -21.32 -13.19
N GLU A 274 33.96 -21.73 -13.03
CA GLU A 274 33.01 -21.10 -12.11
C GLU A 274 33.49 -21.17 -10.64
N ARG A 275 34.10 -22.30 -10.23
CA ARG A 275 34.71 -22.41 -8.89
C ARG A 275 35.88 -21.43 -8.70
N ARG A 276 36.73 -21.27 -9.71
CA ARG A 276 37.81 -20.26 -9.68
C ARG A 276 37.26 -18.84 -9.66
N THR A 277 36.20 -18.57 -10.41
CA THR A 277 35.53 -17.26 -10.42
C THR A 277 34.93 -16.95 -9.05
N ARG A 278 34.29 -17.91 -8.39
CA ARG A 278 33.82 -17.75 -7.00
C ARG A 278 34.97 -17.41 -6.04
N GLU A 279 36.10 -18.11 -6.12
CA GLU A 279 37.27 -17.82 -5.25
C GLU A 279 37.83 -16.42 -5.50
N LYS A 280 37.91 -15.99 -6.76
CA LYS A 280 38.27 -14.61 -7.13
C LYS A 280 37.32 -13.58 -6.53
N MET A 281 36.01 -13.82 -6.65
CA MET A 281 35.00 -12.89 -6.14
C MET A 281 34.96 -12.81 -4.61
N ASN A 282 35.27 -13.91 -3.90
CA ASN A 282 35.46 -13.87 -2.45
C ASN A 282 36.62 -12.95 -2.07
N LEU A 283 37.76 -13.05 -2.76
CA LEU A 283 38.91 -12.17 -2.51
C LEU A 283 38.58 -10.70 -2.81
N ILE A 284 37.80 -10.46 -3.87
CA ILE A 284 37.31 -9.12 -4.22
C ILE A 284 36.40 -8.57 -3.12
N ALA A 285 35.45 -9.37 -2.62
CA ALA A 285 34.55 -8.94 -1.56
C ALA A 285 35.32 -8.60 -0.26
N GLU A 286 36.29 -9.43 0.12
CA GLU A 286 37.17 -9.15 1.26
C GLU A 286 38.01 -7.87 1.07
N ALA A 287 38.50 -7.64 -0.15
CA ALA A 287 39.26 -6.43 -0.46
C ALA A 287 38.38 -5.17 -0.42
N ALA A 288 37.16 -5.24 -0.97
CA ALA A 288 36.17 -4.16 -0.94
C ALA A 288 35.81 -3.75 0.49
N ASP A 289 35.60 -4.72 1.39
CA ASP A 289 35.38 -4.45 2.81
C ASP A 289 36.57 -3.73 3.46
N TRP A 290 37.80 -4.11 3.08
CA TRP A 290 39.00 -3.47 3.59
C TRP A 290 39.19 -2.03 3.08
N THR A 291 38.76 -1.73 1.85
CA THR A 291 38.83 -0.38 1.24
C THR A 291 37.70 0.55 1.66
N GLY A 292 36.67 0.03 2.34
CA GLY A 292 35.52 0.79 2.83
C GLY A 292 34.26 0.65 1.98
N ASP A 293 34.28 -0.19 0.95
CA ASP A 293 33.12 -0.53 0.10
C ASP A 293 32.32 -1.69 0.72
N ASN A 294 31.94 -1.49 1.99
CA ASN A 294 31.37 -2.54 2.83
C ASN A 294 30.02 -3.05 2.32
N ASP A 295 29.21 -2.20 1.68
CA ASP A 295 27.93 -2.63 1.10
C ASP A 295 28.17 -3.50 -0.13
N ALA A 296 29.10 -3.12 -1.00
CA ALA A 296 29.47 -3.93 -2.17
C ALA A 296 29.97 -5.32 -1.72
N ALA A 297 30.83 -5.35 -0.69
CA ALA A 297 31.32 -6.59 -0.10
C ALA A 297 30.18 -7.45 0.46
N ARG A 298 29.24 -6.85 1.22
CA ARG A 298 28.09 -7.54 1.82
C ARG A 298 27.18 -8.16 0.75
N HIS A 299 26.84 -7.42 -0.29
CA HIS A 299 25.98 -7.91 -1.38
C HIS A 299 26.65 -9.04 -2.16
N MET A 300 27.94 -8.89 -2.47
CA MET A 300 28.72 -9.93 -3.13
C MET A 300 28.82 -11.20 -2.27
N ALA A 301 29.13 -11.06 -0.98
CA ALA A 301 29.22 -12.18 -0.06
C ALA A 301 27.90 -12.95 0.04
N HIS A 302 26.77 -12.23 0.04
CA HIS A 302 25.45 -12.84 0.03
C HIS A 302 25.15 -13.60 -1.25
N TYR A 303 25.45 -13.00 -2.41
CA TYR A 303 25.35 -13.66 -3.71
C TYR A 303 26.12 -14.99 -3.74
N LEU A 304 27.39 -14.95 -3.33
CA LEU A 304 28.30 -16.12 -3.28
C LEU A 304 27.93 -17.11 -2.16
N GLY A 305 27.17 -16.66 -1.17
CA GLY A 305 26.56 -17.46 -0.10
C GLY A 305 25.41 -18.34 -0.58
N ASN A 306 24.87 -18.07 -1.78
CA ASN A 306 23.94 -18.95 -2.48
C ASN A 306 22.62 -19.22 -1.72
N SER A 307 22.16 -18.28 -0.89
CA SER A 307 20.90 -18.44 -0.14
C SER A 307 19.68 -18.05 -0.97
N GLY A 308 19.83 -17.06 -1.86
CA GLY A 308 18.74 -16.44 -2.61
C GLY A 308 17.70 -15.70 -1.76
N THR A 309 17.97 -15.51 -0.47
CA THR A 309 17.05 -14.81 0.44
C THR A 309 17.10 -13.31 0.20
N ASP A 310 15.96 -12.64 0.32
CA ASP A 310 15.88 -11.19 0.15
C ASP A 310 16.84 -10.44 1.07
N MET A 311 17.36 -9.31 0.60
CA MET A 311 18.27 -8.44 1.34
C MET A 311 17.63 -7.07 1.60
N GLU A 312 17.78 -6.57 2.82
CA GLU A 312 17.32 -5.23 3.18
C GLU A 312 18.28 -4.14 2.69
N LEU A 313 17.72 -3.10 2.05
CA LEU A 313 18.43 -1.90 1.61
C LEU A 313 18.29 -0.78 2.65
N PRO A 314 19.41 -0.21 3.15
CA PRO A 314 19.37 0.87 4.13
C PRO A 314 19.13 2.22 3.45
N ILE A 315 17.87 2.54 3.14
CA ILE A 315 17.52 3.70 2.28
C ILE A 315 17.99 5.05 2.85
N ASP A 316 17.92 5.24 4.17
CA ASP A 316 18.45 6.46 4.81
C ASP A 316 19.97 6.62 4.61
N LYS A 317 20.71 5.51 4.69
CA LYS A 317 22.15 5.49 4.38
C LYS A 317 22.39 5.82 2.92
N MET A 318 21.65 5.19 2.00
CA MET A 318 21.78 5.45 0.56
C MET A 318 21.52 6.93 0.21
N MET A 319 20.50 7.55 0.80
CA MET A 319 20.22 8.98 0.62
C MET A 319 21.27 9.89 1.28
N SER A 320 21.92 9.43 2.34
CA SER A 320 23.00 10.17 3.01
C SER A 320 24.31 10.11 2.22
N ASP A 321 24.66 8.92 1.71
CA ASP A 321 25.90 8.68 0.96
C ASP A 321 25.83 9.32 -0.43
N VAL A 322 24.67 9.27 -1.10
CA VAL A 322 24.51 9.69 -2.49
C VAL A 322 23.51 10.85 -2.63
N PRO A 323 23.97 12.12 -2.62
CA PRO A 323 23.10 13.29 -2.74
C PRO A 323 22.23 13.31 -4.01
N GLY A 324 22.71 12.69 -5.09
CA GLY A 324 21.94 12.53 -6.33
C GLY A 324 20.71 11.63 -6.16
N PHE A 325 20.86 10.51 -5.42
CA PHE A 325 19.75 9.61 -5.13
C PHE A 325 18.72 10.28 -4.22
N ARG A 326 19.19 11.03 -3.22
CA ARG A 326 18.31 11.85 -2.40
C ARG A 326 17.54 12.88 -3.23
N THR A 327 18.22 13.61 -4.11
CA THR A 327 17.57 14.61 -4.98
C THR A 327 16.51 13.96 -5.85
N HIS A 328 16.78 12.76 -6.38
CA HIS A 328 15.81 11.96 -7.13
C HIS A 328 14.52 11.67 -6.34
N ILE A 329 14.63 11.28 -5.07
CA ILE A 329 13.47 11.07 -4.18
C ILE A 329 12.73 12.39 -3.91
N GLU A 330 13.47 13.45 -3.58
CA GLU A 330 12.90 14.75 -3.26
C GLU A 330 12.14 15.36 -4.45
N ASP A 331 12.65 15.18 -5.67
CA ASP A 331 11.99 15.64 -6.90
C ASP A 331 10.68 14.89 -7.14
N GLY A 332 10.63 13.58 -6.85
CA GLY A 332 9.40 12.82 -6.84
C GLY A 332 8.33 13.41 -5.92
N ILE A 333 8.71 13.88 -4.73
CA ILE A 333 7.78 14.55 -3.80
C ILE A 333 7.36 15.91 -4.35
N ARG A 334 8.32 16.72 -4.81
CA ARG A 334 8.06 18.09 -5.30
C ARG A 334 7.13 18.12 -6.50
N GLU A 335 7.24 17.15 -7.40
CA GLU A 335 6.37 17.01 -8.57
C GLU A 335 4.90 16.75 -8.19
N HIS A 336 4.63 16.17 -7.01
CA HIS A 336 3.28 15.74 -6.60
C HIS A 336 2.67 16.56 -5.45
N GLN A 337 3.49 17.23 -4.64
CA GLN A 337 3.07 17.84 -3.38
C GLN A 337 1.91 18.84 -3.52
N ASP A 338 1.86 19.60 -4.61
CA ASP A 338 0.81 20.59 -4.85
C ASP A 338 -0.54 19.93 -5.15
N ALA A 339 -0.52 18.87 -5.97
CA ALA A 339 -1.72 18.10 -6.31
C ALA A 339 -2.27 17.37 -5.07
N TRP A 340 -1.40 16.74 -4.28
CA TRP A 340 -1.79 16.08 -3.04
C TRP A 340 -2.36 17.07 -2.02
N ARG A 341 -1.72 18.24 -1.87
CA ARG A 341 -2.21 19.31 -1.01
C ARG A 341 -3.58 19.83 -1.46
N GLU A 342 -3.77 20.06 -2.76
CA GLU A 342 -5.05 20.53 -3.31
C GLU A 342 -6.17 19.52 -3.06
N GLN A 343 -5.91 18.24 -3.32
CA GLN A 343 -6.85 17.14 -3.06
C GLN A 343 -7.26 17.08 -1.59
N ALA A 344 -6.29 17.11 -0.67
CA ALA A 344 -6.55 17.03 0.75
C ALA A 344 -7.33 18.25 1.28
N LEU A 345 -7.00 19.46 0.80
CA LEU A 345 -7.74 20.68 1.15
C LEU A 345 -9.16 20.71 0.57
N ALA A 346 -9.36 20.17 -0.64
CA ALA A 346 -10.69 20.04 -1.22
C ALA A 346 -11.57 19.12 -0.38
N GLU A 347 -11.02 17.99 0.07
CA GLU A 347 -11.71 17.04 0.94
C GLU A 347 -12.03 17.63 2.32
N PHE A 348 -11.06 18.31 2.93
CA PHE A 348 -11.25 19.06 4.17
C PHE A 348 -12.37 20.11 4.07
N ARG A 349 -12.51 20.80 2.92
CA ARG A 349 -13.63 21.75 2.73
C ARG A 349 -14.96 21.01 2.54
N ARG A 350 -14.95 19.91 1.79
CA ARG A 350 -16.14 19.10 1.48
C ARG A 350 -16.77 18.52 2.74
N ASN A 351 -15.96 18.10 3.72
CA ASN A 351 -16.46 17.53 4.98
C ASN A 351 -16.75 18.57 6.09
N GLY A 352 -16.76 19.86 5.76
CA GLY A 352 -17.08 20.92 6.71
C GLY A 352 -15.92 21.34 7.63
N GLY A 353 -14.68 21.08 7.25
CA GLY A 353 -13.47 21.48 7.98
C GLY A 353 -13.06 20.50 9.08
N GLN A 354 -13.50 19.24 8.99
CA GLN A 354 -13.07 18.18 9.89
C GLN A 354 -11.73 17.58 9.42
N PRO A 355 -10.89 17.05 10.33
CA PRO A 355 -9.63 16.43 9.96
C PRO A 355 -9.77 15.37 8.86
N VAL A 356 -8.81 15.32 7.94
CA VAL A 356 -8.75 14.31 6.87
C VAL A 356 -7.36 13.73 6.73
N SER A 357 -7.28 12.47 6.27
CA SER A 357 -6.04 11.79 5.90
C SER A 357 -6.18 11.11 4.55
N ILE A 358 -5.25 11.39 3.65
CA ILE A 358 -5.23 10.92 2.25
C ILE A 358 -3.93 10.15 2.02
N PRO A 359 -3.96 8.84 1.75
CA PRO A 359 -2.77 8.09 1.37
C PRO A 359 -2.30 8.54 -0.01
N VAL A 360 -0.99 8.57 -0.18
CA VAL A 360 -0.32 8.96 -1.42
C VAL A 360 0.79 7.98 -1.73
N GLU A 361 0.97 7.69 -3.01
CA GLU A 361 2.06 6.88 -3.52
C GLU A 361 2.47 7.44 -4.89
N THR A 362 3.77 7.60 -5.12
CA THR A 362 4.30 7.96 -6.45
C THR A 362 4.48 6.72 -7.30
N ASP A 363 4.49 6.91 -8.62
CA ASP A 363 4.96 5.87 -9.53
C ASP A 363 6.44 5.54 -9.29
N ASN A 364 6.83 4.37 -9.78
CA ASN A 364 8.21 3.91 -9.76
C ASN A 364 9.10 4.75 -10.68
N ARG A 365 10.25 5.18 -10.17
CA ARG A 365 11.30 5.90 -10.90
C ARG A 365 12.63 5.20 -10.75
N ASP A 366 13.37 5.11 -11.85
CA ASP A 366 14.66 4.42 -11.88
C ASP A 366 15.79 5.42 -11.59
N PHE A 367 16.76 5.00 -10.77
CA PHE A 367 17.98 5.74 -10.45
C PHE A 367 19.20 4.82 -10.62
N SER A 368 20.28 5.33 -11.22
CA SER A 368 21.52 4.57 -11.43
C SER A 368 22.64 5.14 -10.56
N PHE A 369 23.25 4.28 -9.76
CA PHE A 369 24.46 4.57 -8.99
C PHE A 369 25.65 4.31 -9.91
N THR A 370 26.11 5.29 -10.67
CA THR A 370 27.28 5.06 -11.55
C THR A 370 28.57 5.03 -10.73
N LYS A 371 29.61 4.34 -11.22
CA LYS A 371 30.89 4.20 -10.51
C LYS A 371 31.53 5.54 -10.14
N ASP A 372 31.35 6.58 -10.96
CA ASP A 372 31.84 7.94 -10.71
C ASP A 372 31.01 8.71 -9.67
N VAL A 373 29.77 8.28 -9.41
CA VAL A 373 28.89 8.84 -8.38
C VAL A 373 29.19 8.23 -7.03
N ASP A 374 29.18 6.90 -6.93
CA ASP A 374 29.49 6.16 -5.70
C ASP A 374 29.88 4.72 -6.03
N GLU A 375 31.14 4.35 -5.80
CA GLU A 375 31.68 3.04 -6.16
C GLU A 375 31.05 1.91 -5.32
N ASN A 376 30.83 2.15 -4.03
CA ASN A 376 30.23 1.19 -3.11
C ASN A 376 28.78 0.86 -3.54
N TRP A 377 27.93 1.86 -3.76
CA TRP A 377 26.54 1.65 -4.19
C TRP A 377 26.41 1.19 -5.64
N PHE A 378 27.34 1.54 -6.52
CA PHE A 378 27.42 1.00 -7.88
C PHE A 378 27.59 -0.53 -7.86
N TYR A 379 28.51 -1.06 -7.04
CA TYR A 379 28.75 -2.51 -6.97
C TYR A 379 27.77 -3.25 -6.06
N ALA A 380 27.20 -2.57 -5.06
CA ALA A 380 26.19 -3.15 -4.18
C ALA A 380 24.83 -3.29 -4.87
N VAL A 381 24.42 -2.30 -5.67
CA VAL A 381 23.06 -2.23 -6.22
C VAL A 381 23.07 -1.86 -7.70
N GLY A 382 23.89 -0.89 -8.11
CA GLY A 382 24.03 -0.46 -9.50
C GLY A 382 22.88 0.42 -9.99
N SER A 383 21.63 -0.03 -9.84
CA SER A 383 20.45 0.80 -10.06
C SER A 383 19.30 0.38 -9.16
N THR A 384 18.40 1.31 -8.86
CA THR A 384 17.18 0.99 -8.12
C THR A 384 15.97 1.53 -8.82
N ARG A 385 14.85 0.85 -8.63
CA ARG A 385 13.54 1.42 -8.81
C ARG A 385 13.06 1.93 -7.46
N SER A 386 12.66 3.19 -7.39
CA SER A 386 12.27 3.86 -6.16
C SER A 386 10.93 4.57 -6.27
N ASN A 387 10.23 4.66 -5.15
CA ASN A 387 8.97 5.39 -5.03
C ASN A 387 8.78 5.95 -3.62
N VAL A 388 7.86 6.89 -3.46
CA VAL A 388 7.49 7.46 -2.16
C VAL A 388 6.08 7.03 -1.80
N THR A 389 5.90 6.57 -0.57
CA THR A 389 4.58 6.33 0.05
C THR A 389 4.39 7.27 1.22
N GLY A 390 3.15 7.68 1.48
CA GLY A 390 2.87 8.57 2.59
C GLY A 390 1.39 8.80 2.86
N VAL A 391 1.14 9.67 3.84
CA VAL A 391 -0.19 10.15 4.21
C VAL A 391 -0.16 11.67 4.32
N VAL A 392 -1.00 12.32 3.53
CA VAL A 392 -1.27 13.75 3.64
C VAL A 392 -2.41 13.96 4.63
N THR A 393 -2.15 14.71 5.69
CA THR A 393 -3.12 15.07 6.72
C THR A 393 -3.52 16.54 6.58
N VAL A 394 -4.79 16.84 6.83
CA VAL A 394 -5.24 18.22 7.05
C VAL A 394 -5.91 18.30 8.41
N VAL A 395 -5.39 19.15 9.28
CA VAL A 395 -5.94 19.40 10.62
C VAL A 395 -6.23 20.89 10.80
N PRO A 396 -7.38 21.27 11.39
CA PRO A 396 -7.65 22.68 11.69
C PRO A 396 -6.75 23.15 12.84
N ASP A 397 -6.24 24.37 12.74
CA ASP A 397 -5.61 25.05 13.85
C ASP A 397 -6.65 25.64 14.83
N ALA A 398 -6.19 26.33 15.88
CA ALA A 398 -7.06 26.93 16.89
C ALA A 398 -8.07 27.95 16.34
N ASN A 399 -7.84 28.50 15.14
CA ASN A 399 -8.71 29.44 14.45
C ASN A 399 -9.52 28.77 13.32
N GLY A 400 -9.45 27.45 13.20
CA GLY A 400 -10.09 26.68 12.13
C GLY A 400 -9.39 26.78 10.78
N GLN A 401 -8.17 27.32 10.70
CA GLN A 401 -7.40 27.36 9.46
C GLN A 401 -6.73 26.01 9.21
N PRO A 402 -6.71 25.49 7.97
CA PRO A 402 -6.12 24.19 7.69
C PRO A 402 -4.60 24.23 7.78
N LYS A 403 -4.02 23.20 8.39
CA LYS A 403 -2.60 22.86 8.35
C LYS A 403 -2.44 21.54 7.61
N VAL A 404 -1.57 21.51 6.60
CA VAL A 404 -1.38 20.34 5.74
C VAL A 404 -0.01 19.74 6.02
N GLY A 405 0.02 18.49 6.47
CA GLY A 405 1.27 17.75 6.73
C GLY A 405 1.38 16.52 5.85
N LEU A 406 2.60 16.14 5.48
CA LEU A 406 2.93 14.91 4.79
C LEU A 406 3.83 14.06 5.70
N ASP A 407 3.36 12.88 6.07
CA ASP A 407 4.22 11.83 6.64
C ASP A 407 4.57 10.84 5.52
N TYR A 408 5.85 10.67 5.20
CA TYR A 408 6.28 9.88 4.04
C TYR A 408 7.52 9.02 4.33
N GLN A 409 7.69 7.98 3.54
CA GLN A 409 8.94 7.20 3.44
C GLN A 409 9.34 7.04 1.97
N ALA A 410 10.65 6.96 1.74
CA ALA A 410 11.21 6.57 0.46
C ALA A 410 11.38 5.05 0.43
N ASN A 411 11.06 4.42 -0.69
CA ASN A 411 11.20 2.98 -0.88
C ASN A 411 12.12 2.74 -2.08
N ALA A 412 12.95 1.71 -2.00
CA ALA A 412 13.71 1.23 -3.15
C ALA A 412 13.61 -0.29 -3.24
N TRP A 413 13.63 -0.77 -4.48
CA TRP A 413 13.65 -2.19 -4.80
C TRP A 413 14.54 -2.40 -6.03
N ASP A 414 15.30 -3.49 -6.02
CA ASP A 414 15.97 -4.01 -7.21
C ASP A 414 16.22 -5.52 -7.07
N ARG A 415 16.67 -6.17 -8.15
CA ARG A 415 17.18 -7.55 -8.09
C ARG A 415 18.68 -7.56 -8.30
N TYR A 416 19.40 -8.18 -7.38
CA TYR A 416 20.83 -8.41 -7.53
C TYR A 416 21.08 -9.53 -8.55
N ASN A 417 21.24 -9.14 -9.82
CA ASN A 417 21.46 -10.04 -10.93
C ASN A 417 22.67 -9.65 -11.79
N TRP A 418 23.23 -10.65 -12.46
CA TRP A 418 24.45 -10.53 -13.26
C TRP A 418 24.23 -10.94 -14.71
N ASP A 419 23.18 -10.41 -15.33
CA ASP A 419 22.87 -10.62 -16.75
C ASP A 419 23.92 -10.00 -17.69
N GLN A 420 23.69 -10.06 -19.01
CA GLN A 420 24.69 -9.72 -20.02
C GLN A 420 25.15 -8.26 -19.95
N ASN A 421 26.39 -8.00 -20.36
CA ASN A 421 27.09 -6.72 -20.31
C ASN A 421 27.41 -6.18 -18.91
N LYS A 422 27.59 -7.08 -17.93
CA LYS A 422 27.97 -6.78 -16.55
C LYS A 422 29.35 -7.33 -16.15
N GLY A 423 30.21 -7.65 -17.11
CA GLY A 423 31.62 -8.00 -16.82
C GLY A 423 32.32 -6.93 -15.98
N VAL A 424 33.13 -7.35 -15.00
CA VAL A 424 33.82 -6.44 -14.07
C VAL A 424 35.32 -6.55 -14.24
N THR A 425 36.01 -5.41 -14.22
CA THR A 425 37.47 -5.36 -14.04
C THR A 425 37.75 -4.58 -12.78
N ILE A 426 38.55 -5.19 -11.90
CA ILE A 426 38.87 -4.65 -10.58
C ILE A 426 40.38 -4.48 -10.50
N ASP A 427 40.80 -3.27 -10.18
CA ASP A 427 42.21 -2.92 -10.06
C ASP A 427 42.72 -3.42 -8.71
N LEU A 428 43.73 -4.30 -8.71
CA LEU A 428 44.33 -4.81 -7.47
C LEU A 428 45.53 -3.95 -7.04
N PRO A 429 45.84 -3.90 -5.74
CA PRO A 429 47.04 -3.26 -5.23
C PRO A 429 48.31 -3.82 -5.92
N GLY A 430 49.12 -2.94 -6.51
CA GLY A 430 50.33 -3.33 -7.24
C GLY A 430 50.24 -3.22 -8.77
N GLY A 431 49.14 -2.71 -9.31
CA GLY A 431 48.99 -2.39 -10.75
C GLY A 431 48.65 -3.59 -11.63
N SER A 432 48.02 -4.61 -11.05
CA SER A 432 47.49 -5.78 -11.76
C SER A 432 45.98 -5.79 -11.70
N ASP A 433 45.32 -6.20 -12.78
CA ASP A 433 43.86 -6.17 -12.84
C ASP A 433 43.28 -7.58 -12.71
N MET A 434 42.21 -7.71 -11.93
CA MET A 434 41.37 -8.91 -11.92
C MET A 434 40.14 -8.66 -12.77
N SER A 435 40.10 -9.29 -13.95
CA SER A 435 38.93 -9.24 -14.83
C SER A 435 38.07 -10.50 -14.68
N ILE A 436 36.78 -10.27 -14.51
CA ILE A 436 35.70 -11.26 -14.57
C ILE A 436 34.95 -10.99 -15.88
N PRO A 437 35.14 -11.84 -16.91
CA PRO A 437 34.46 -11.70 -18.18
C PRO A 437 32.95 -11.63 -18.04
N ASP A 438 32.33 -10.97 -19.02
CA ASP A 438 30.88 -10.89 -19.10
C ASP A 438 30.22 -12.28 -19.07
N GLY A 439 29.08 -12.38 -18.39
CA GLY A 439 28.31 -13.63 -18.24
C GLY A 439 28.92 -14.66 -17.27
N GLN A 440 30.17 -14.53 -16.81
CA GLN A 440 30.71 -15.49 -15.84
C GLN A 440 29.98 -15.45 -14.50
N MET A 441 29.56 -14.26 -14.07
CA MET A 441 28.78 -14.11 -12.84
C MET A 441 27.39 -14.75 -13.00
N ALA A 442 26.66 -14.49 -14.10
CA ALA A 442 25.43 -15.22 -14.44
C ALA A 442 25.60 -16.75 -14.36
N ARG A 443 26.74 -17.29 -14.83
CA ARG A 443 26.99 -18.74 -14.75
C ARG A 443 27.12 -19.26 -13.32
N LEU A 444 27.57 -18.46 -12.36
CA LEU A 444 27.56 -18.87 -10.95
C LEU A 444 26.12 -19.12 -10.49
N HIS A 445 25.16 -18.33 -10.97
CA HIS A 445 23.73 -18.55 -10.75
C HIS A 445 23.22 -19.82 -11.43
N THR A 446 23.42 -19.94 -12.74
CA THR A 446 22.85 -21.07 -13.50
C THR A 446 23.50 -22.40 -13.12
N THR A 447 24.74 -22.41 -12.62
CA THR A 447 25.42 -23.62 -12.13
C THR A 447 25.20 -23.93 -10.64
N GLY A 448 24.43 -23.09 -9.94
CA GLY A 448 24.09 -23.30 -8.53
C GLY A 448 25.22 -23.00 -7.54
N ILE A 449 26.26 -22.29 -7.97
CA ILE A 449 27.41 -21.88 -7.14
C ILE A 449 27.10 -20.61 -6.33
N ALA A 450 26.30 -19.71 -6.90
CA ALA A 450 25.82 -18.47 -6.29
C ALA A 450 24.34 -18.28 -6.64
N GLN A 451 23.61 -17.37 -5.98
CA GLN A 451 22.19 -17.18 -6.25
C GLN A 451 21.81 -15.70 -6.30
N GLU A 452 21.05 -15.31 -7.33
CA GLU A 452 20.45 -13.98 -7.44
C GLU A 452 19.37 -13.82 -6.36
N PHE A 453 19.15 -12.61 -5.88
CA PHE A 453 18.22 -12.32 -4.80
C PHE A 453 17.57 -10.94 -4.98
N ASP A 454 16.41 -10.75 -4.38
CA ASP A 454 15.73 -9.47 -4.36
C ASP A 454 16.27 -8.59 -3.23
N MET A 455 16.28 -7.28 -3.49
CA MET A 455 16.74 -6.26 -2.56
C MET A 455 15.65 -5.23 -2.40
N ALA A 456 15.27 -4.92 -1.17
CA ALA A 456 14.21 -3.96 -0.90
C ALA A 456 14.44 -3.23 0.41
N GLY A 457 13.97 -2.00 0.52
CA GLY A 457 14.00 -1.28 1.77
C GLY A 457 13.13 -0.04 1.75
N SER A 458 12.90 0.49 2.95
CA SER A 458 12.18 1.74 3.19
C SER A 458 13.00 2.62 4.12
N SER A 459 12.96 3.94 3.91
CA SER A 459 13.53 4.88 4.86
C SER A 459 12.69 4.96 6.13
N SER A 460 13.27 5.52 7.18
CA SER A 460 12.52 6.13 8.28
C SER A 460 11.45 7.09 7.73
N VAL A 461 10.35 7.19 8.47
CA VAL A 461 9.24 8.09 8.12
C VAL A 461 9.61 9.51 8.49
N LYS A 462 9.46 10.43 7.53
CA LYS A 462 9.69 11.87 7.71
C LYS A 462 8.38 12.63 7.70
N HIS A 463 8.32 13.67 8.53
CA HIS A 463 7.23 14.64 8.52
C HIS A 463 7.65 15.92 7.77
N TYR A 464 6.81 16.39 6.86
CA TYR A 464 7.00 17.63 6.12
C TYR A 464 5.73 18.49 6.12
N ASP A 465 5.87 19.78 6.43
CA ASP A 465 4.77 20.74 6.37
C ASP A 465 4.57 21.19 4.91
N LEU A 466 3.43 20.83 4.31
CA LEU A 466 3.04 21.24 2.95
C LEU A 466 2.47 22.66 2.89
N GLY A 467 2.28 23.30 4.05
CA GLY A 467 1.75 24.64 4.20
C GLY A 467 0.22 24.67 4.35
N GLY A 468 -0.27 25.69 5.07
CA GLY A 468 -1.70 25.92 5.32
C GLY A 468 -2.37 26.72 4.19
N SER A 469 -2.60 28.01 4.41
CA SER A 469 -3.24 28.89 3.40
C SER A 469 -2.37 29.13 2.15
N ALA A 470 -1.05 29.05 2.29
CA ALA A 470 -0.09 29.12 1.19
C ALA A 470 0.75 27.82 1.15
N PRO A 471 1.16 27.36 -0.04
CA PRO A 471 2.02 26.17 -0.17
C PRO A 471 3.42 26.45 0.41
N ASN A 472 4.03 25.41 0.97
CA ASN A 472 5.42 25.43 1.42
C ASN A 472 6.33 24.66 0.44
N HIS A 473 7.34 25.35 -0.08
CA HIS A 473 8.36 24.78 -0.96
C HIS A 473 9.75 24.86 -0.33
N GLY A 474 9.82 24.85 1.00
CA GLY A 474 11.06 24.77 1.76
C GLY A 474 11.83 23.47 1.53
N PRO A 475 13.01 23.33 2.14
CA PRO A 475 13.78 22.10 2.05
C PRO A 475 13.05 20.94 2.74
N LEU A 476 13.11 19.76 2.13
CA LEU A 476 12.61 18.52 2.72
C LEU A 476 13.53 18.07 3.87
N PRO A 477 13.00 17.29 4.84
CA PRO A 477 13.80 16.72 5.92
C PRO A 477 15.01 15.93 5.40
N GLN A 478 16.12 16.02 6.12
CA GLN A 478 17.31 15.21 5.83
C GLN A 478 17.01 13.73 6.15
N PRO A 479 17.63 12.76 5.45
CA PRO A 479 17.61 11.36 5.87
C PRO A 479 18.14 11.21 7.30
N ASP A 480 17.74 10.15 8.01
CA ASP A 480 18.38 9.87 9.31
C ASP A 480 19.84 9.49 9.08
N GLU A 481 20.73 9.96 9.96
CA GLU A 481 22.13 9.56 9.88
C GLU A 481 22.21 8.04 10.07
N PRO A 482 22.93 7.32 9.19
CA PRO A 482 23.16 5.90 9.40
C PRO A 482 23.85 5.72 10.76
N GLY A 483 23.16 5.02 11.68
CA GLY A 483 23.75 4.66 12.95
C GLY A 483 25.10 3.97 12.71
N ARG A 484 26.14 4.35 13.46
CA ARG A 484 27.42 3.63 13.45
C ARG A 484 27.26 2.28 14.15
N GLU A 485 26.54 1.34 13.55
CA GLU A 485 26.39 -0.02 14.08
C GLU A 485 27.01 -1.07 13.13
N GLY A 486 28.15 -1.63 13.55
CA GLY A 486 28.83 -2.84 13.05
C GLY A 486 29.70 -2.68 11.79
N ASP A 487 30.96 -3.12 11.66
CA ASP A 487 31.65 -4.21 12.35
C ASP A 487 33.20 -4.11 12.30
N ARG A 488 33.79 -2.90 12.33
CA ARG A 488 35.27 -2.77 12.42
C ARG A 488 35.74 -2.90 13.87
N THR A 489 36.38 -4.02 14.21
CA THR A 489 37.45 -4.00 15.22
C THR A 489 38.57 -3.11 14.69
N ASP A 490 38.52 -1.83 15.08
CA ASP A 490 39.51 -0.83 14.73
C ASP A 490 40.86 -1.14 15.43
N PRO A 491 41.94 -1.46 14.69
CA PRO A 491 43.26 -1.71 15.27
C PRO A 491 43.87 -0.46 15.95
N GLY A 492 43.28 0.72 15.76
CA GLY A 492 43.72 1.98 16.38
C GLY A 492 43.28 2.18 17.83
N ARG A 493 42.34 1.38 18.36
CA ARG A 493 41.79 1.60 19.71
C ARG A 493 42.78 1.26 20.82
N GLU A 494 43.76 0.38 20.59
CA GLU A 494 44.76 0.01 21.62
C GLU A 494 45.95 0.99 21.72
N GLN A 495 46.13 1.94 20.77
CA GLN A 495 47.25 2.88 20.82
C GLN A 495 46.92 4.26 21.41
N GLN A 496 45.64 4.57 21.65
CA GLN A 496 45.24 5.83 22.30
C GLN A 496 44.98 5.70 23.81
N GLU A 497 44.91 4.49 24.36
CA GLU A 497 44.85 4.28 25.82
C GLU A 497 46.25 4.07 26.46
N ALA A 498 47.33 4.17 25.66
CA ALA A 498 48.71 4.02 26.13
C ALA A 498 49.60 5.25 25.91
N ARG A 499 49.04 6.48 25.96
CA ARG A 499 49.82 7.72 26.02
C ARG A 499 49.28 8.73 27.02
#